data_AF-X1SEI9-F1
#
_entry.id   AF-X1SEI9-F1
#
_cell.length_a   1.000
_cell.length_b   1.000
_cell.length_c   1.000
_cell.angle_alpha   90.00
_cell.angle_beta   90.00
_cell.angle_gamma   90.00
#
_symmetry.space_group_name_H-M   'P 1'
#
loop_
_entity.id
_entity.type
_entity.pdbx_description
1 polymer ?
#
loop_
_entity_poly.entity_id
_entity_poly.type
_entity_poly.pdbx_seq_one_letter_code
_entity_poly.pdbx_strand_id
1 'polypeptide(L)'
;MAAFVPITPVEVSLPDAWHPWDDVDVSAHVPVGATGVILHWYSYALSRLGLRKNGSSDTFFDYARFANYHGWVAIGIDANRIFEAYTDSQEGGIKAWLVGYTNDEVHFFTNGYDKTDVITPLTWDDLDCSGEAPPGAGRHFAVLSPPGTQPLLIFCFAGKHPSALNLA
;
A
#
# COMPACT_ATOMS: atom_id res chain seq x y z
N MET A 1 -4.73 -18.59 10.28
CA MET A 1 -4.32 -17.67 11.37
C MET A 1 -5.11 -16.38 11.13
N ALA A 2 -4.85 -15.25 11.82
CA ALA A 2 -5.40 -13.99 11.31
C ALA A 2 -4.47 -13.49 10.19
N ALA A 3 -5.01 -13.25 8.99
CA ALA A 3 -4.23 -12.77 7.83
C ALA A 3 -3.60 -11.39 8.08
N PHE A 4 -4.21 -10.59 8.96
CA PHE A 4 -3.69 -9.35 9.48
C PHE A 4 -3.39 -9.47 10.97
N VAL A 5 -2.19 -9.09 11.37
CA VAL A 5 -1.74 -9.10 12.76
C VAL A 5 -1.41 -7.67 13.20
N PRO A 6 -2.25 -7.02 14.02
CA PRO A 6 -1.95 -5.70 14.56
C PRO A 6 -0.82 -5.78 15.58
N ILE A 7 -0.04 -4.70 15.67
CA ILE A 7 1.01 -4.53 16.68
C ILE A 7 0.84 -3.18 17.40
N THR A 8 1.53 -3.00 18.52
CA THR A 8 1.71 -1.64 19.06
C THR A 8 2.44 -0.80 18.01
N PRO A 9 1.89 0.37 17.61
CA PRO A 9 2.51 1.19 16.58
C PRO A 9 3.97 1.53 16.89
N VAL A 10 4.85 1.35 15.90
CA VAL A 10 6.26 1.72 15.99
C VAL A 10 6.58 2.68 14.84
N GLU A 11 7.20 3.82 15.15
CA GLU A 11 7.66 4.77 14.11
C GLU A 11 8.77 4.13 13.29
N VAL A 12 8.58 4.08 11.98
CA VAL A 12 9.61 3.60 11.04
C VAL A 12 10.38 4.81 10.52
N SER A 13 11.70 4.69 10.48
CA SER A 13 12.55 5.73 9.90
C SER A 13 12.40 5.68 8.39
N LEU A 14 11.78 6.72 7.83
CA LEU A 14 11.75 6.92 6.39
C LEU A 14 13.02 7.64 5.94
N PRO A 15 13.42 7.46 4.67
CA PRO A 15 14.55 8.16 4.08
C PRO A 15 14.39 9.68 4.21
N ASP A 16 15.49 10.37 4.53
CA ASP A 16 15.59 11.83 4.61
C ASP A 16 16.40 12.43 3.44
N ALA A 17 16.95 11.59 2.57
CA ALA A 17 17.59 12.01 1.34
C ALA A 17 16.56 12.40 0.27
N TRP A 18 16.96 13.29 -0.64
CA TRP A 18 16.09 13.79 -1.71
C TRP A 18 15.82 12.73 -2.77
N HIS A 19 14.56 12.33 -2.89
CA HIS A 19 14.06 11.49 -3.97
C HIS A 19 14.68 10.08 -4.14
N PRO A 20 15.22 9.41 -3.12
CA PRO A 20 15.68 8.04 -3.28
C PRO A 20 14.50 7.07 -3.16
N TRP A 21 14.60 5.94 -3.83
CA TRP A 21 13.91 4.73 -3.40
C TRP A 21 14.87 3.99 -2.49
N ASP A 22 14.69 4.18 -1.19
CA ASP A 22 15.60 3.64 -0.18
C ASP A 22 14.92 2.49 0.56
N ASP A 23 15.74 1.50 0.91
CA ASP A 23 15.35 0.33 1.68
C ASP A 23 14.96 0.72 3.11
N VAL A 24 13.76 0.33 3.52
CA VAL A 24 13.27 0.43 4.89
C VAL A 24 13.18 -0.96 5.48
N ASP A 25 14.13 -1.28 6.36
CA ASP A 25 14.20 -2.54 7.08
C ASP A 25 13.28 -2.52 8.32
N VAL A 26 12.27 -3.40 8.34
CA VAL A 26 11.36 -3.59 9.48
C VAL A 26 11.54 -4.95 10.16
N SER A 27 12.66 -5.62 9.89
CA SER A 27 12.94 -6.98 10.34
C SER A 27 12.97 -7.16 11.86
N ALA A 28 13.19 -6.07 12.60
CA ALA A 28 13.14 -6.02 14.07
C ALA A 28 11.72 -6.05 14.64
N HIS A 29 10.70 -5.74 13.83
CA HIS A 29 9.30 -5.59 14.28
C HIS A 29 8.35 -6.61 13.67
N VAL A 30 8.80 -7.34 12.65
CA VAL A 30 7.99 -8.26 11.87
C VAL A 30 8.67 -9.64 11.86
N PRO A 31 7.94 -10.75 12.09
CA PRO A 31 8.52 -12.08 12.09
C PRO A 31 8.93 -12.54 10.69
N VAL A 32 9.90 -13.46 10.64
CA VAL A 32 10.24 -14.21 9.42
C VAL A 32 8.99 -14.88 8.86
N GLY A 33 8.76 -14.77 7.54
CA GLY A 33 7.60 -15.34 6.86
C GLY A 33 6.42 -14.37 6.70
N ALA A 34 6.49 -13.17 7.26
CA ALA A 34 5.55 -12.11 6.92
C ALA A 34 5.70 -11.69 5.44
N THR A 35 4.58 -11.38 4.80
CA THR A 35 4.51 -11.07 3.36
C THR A 35 4.33 -9.58 3.08
N GLY A 36 3.91 -8.81 4.08
CA GLY A 36 3.72 -7.38 3.98
C GLY A 36 3.48 -6.70 5.32
N VAL A 37 3.52 -5.38 5.30
CA VAL A 37 3.30 -4.47 6.42
C VAL A 37 2.07 -3.61 6.21
N ILE A 38 1.47 -3.15 7.29
CA ILE A 38 0.46 -2.10 7.27
C ILE A 38 1.02 -0.87 7.99
N LEU A 39 1.04 0.22 7.24
CA LEU A 39 1.60 1.50 7.64
C LEU A 39 0.47 2.49 7.84
N HIS A 40 0.56 3.28 8.91
CA HIS A 40 -0.13 4.54 9.06
C HIS A 40 0.89 5.64 8.80
N TRP A 41 0.60 6.58 7.92
CA TRP A 41 1.48 7.71 7.66
C TRP A 41 0.74 9.03 7.81
N TYR A 42 1.49 10.06 8.15
CA TYR A 42 0.99 11.43 8.30
C TYR A 42 1.97 12.40 7.66
N SER A 43 1.43 13.41 6.98
CA SER A 43 2.17 14.52 6.41
C SER A 43 1.61 15.84 6.93
N TYR A 44 2.44 16.69 7.54
CA TYR A 44 2.05 18.03 8.01
C TYR A 44 2.46 19.16 7.06
N ALA A 45 3.41 18.90 6.16
CA ALA A 45 3.90 19.86 5.18
C ALA A 45 3.79 19.25 3.77
N LEU A 46 3.71 20.09 2.73
CA LEU A 46 3.54 19.63 1.35
C LEU A 46 4.70 18.75 0.89
N SER A 47 4.51 17.44 1.00
CA SER A 47 5.57 16.43 0.78
C SER A 47 5.05 15.31 -0.12
N ARG A 48 5.95 14.69 -0.88
CA ARG A 48 5.72 13.48 -1.66
C ARG A 48 6.06 12.25 -0.85
N LEU A 49 5.20 11.24 -0.99
CA LEU A 49 5.41 9.91 -0.42
C LEU A 49 5.22 8.87 -1.50
N GLY A 50 6.22 8.02 -1.68
CA GLY A 50 6.10 6.74 -2.36
C GLY A 50 6.35 5.61 -1.38
N LEU A 51 5.54 4.57 -1.44
CA LEU A 51 5.74 3.33 -0.67
C LEU A 51 5.49 2.18 -1.63
N ARG A 52 6.44 1.24 -1.72
CA ARG A 52 6.35 0.10 -2.64
C ARG A 52 7.06 -1.14 -2.10
N LYS A 53 6.75 -2.30 -2.68
CA LYS A 53 7.47 -3.54 -2.38
C LYS A 53 8.91 -3.43 -2.91
N ASN A 54 9.88 -3.95 -2.14
CA ASN A 54 11.28 -3.95 -2.57
C ASN A 54 11.46 -4.62 -3.94
N GLY A 55 12.15 -3.94 -4.85
CA GLY A 55 12.38 -4.37 -6.24
C GLY A 55 11.24 -4.02 -7.21
N SER A 56 10.26 -3.24 -6.76
CA SER A 56 9.22 -2.69 -7.63
C SER A 56 9.79 -1.62 -8.57
N SER A 57 9.25 -1.51 -9.78
CA SER A 57 9.55 -0.43 -10.73
C SER A 57 8.49 0.67 -10.71
N ASP A 58 7.48 0.57 -9.86
CA ASP A 58 6.37 1.53 -9.82
C ASP A 58 6.86 2.90 -9.34
N THR A 59 6.27 3.96 -9.92
CA THR A 59 6.56 5.37 -9.59
C THR A 59 5.33 6.11 -9.07
N PHE A 60 4.51 5.44 -8.26
CA PHE A 60 3.24 5.95 -7.69
C PHE A 60 3.39 7.12 -6.68
N PHE A 61 4.42 7.96 -6.81
CA PHE A 61 4.70 9.15 -6.01
C PHE A 61 4.81 10.43 -6.83
N ASP A 62 5.04 10.33 -8.15
CA ASP A 62 5.42 11.47 -9.02
C ASP A 62 4.40 12.62 -8.97
N TYR A 63 3.14 12.29 -8.70
CA TYR A 63 2.00 13.21 -8.79
C TYR A 63 1.29 13.49 -7.46
N ALA A 64 1.69 12.81 -6.37
CA ALA A 64 0.99 12.89 -5.10
C ALA A 64 1.77 13.71 -4.07
N ARG A 65 1.31 14.95 -3.82
CA ARG A 65 1.79 15.80 -2.73
C ARG A 65 0.72 15.93 -1.67
N PHE A 66 1.10 15.71 -0.42
CA PHE A 66 0.20 15.63 0.71
C PHE A 66 0.58 16.69 1.74
N ALA A 67 -0.34 17.60 2.06
CA ALA A 67 -0.18 18.60 3.13
C ALA A 67 -1.36 18.49 4.11
N ASN A 68 -1.10 18.21 5.39
CA ASN A 68 -2.12 17.93 6.41
C ASN A 68 -3.00 16.71 6.09
N TYR A 69 -2.37 15.63 5.64
CA TYR A 69 -3.03 14.36 5.33
C TYR A 69 -2.49 13.24 6.21
N HIS A 70 -3.31 12.23 6.42
CA HIS A 70 -2.88 10.92 6.89
C HIS A 70 -3.49 9.83 6.01
N GLY A 71 -2.86 8.67 6.02
CA GLY A 71 -3.33 7.53 5.26
C GLY A 71 -2.88 6.22 5.89
N TRP A 72 -3.53 5.15 5.48
CA TRP A 72 -3.11 3.78 5.78
C TRP A 72 -2.82 3.05 4.49
N VAL A 73 -1.81 2.20 4.47
CA VAL A 73 -1.47 1.39 3.30
C VAL A 73 -0.95 0.03 3.73
N ALA A 74 -1.28 -1.00 2.96
CA ALA A 74 -0.64 -2.31 3.04
C ALA A 74 0.41 -2.43 1.92
N ILE A 75 1.65 -2.75 2.26
CA ILE A 75 2.77 -2.88 1.31
C ILE A 75 3.44 -4.25 1.49
N GLY A 76 3.75 -4.91 0.38
CA GLY A 76 4.52 -6.16 0.40
C GLY A 76 5.96 -5.94 0.83
N ILE A 77 6.50 -6.87 1.60
CA ILE A 77 7.93 -6.89 1.98
C ILE A 77 8.63 -8.09 1.34
N ASP A 78 9.93 -8.00 1.12
CA ASP A 78 10.72 -9.14 0.64
C ASP A 78 11.06 -10.15 1.76
N ALA A 79 11.84 -11.19 1.43
CA ALA A 79 12.27 -12.19 2.40
C ALA A 79 13.14 -11.64 3.54
N ASN A 80 13.80 -10.50 3.30
CA ASN A 80 14.60 -9.77 4.30
C ASN A 80 13.74 -8.82 5.14
N ARG A 81 12.43 -8.74 4.88
CA ARG A 81 11.47 -7.83 5.54
C ARG A 81 11.75 -6.37 5.23
N ILE A 82 12.08 -6.09 3.97
CA ILE A 82 12.34 -4.76 3.44
C ILE A 82 11.21 -4.33 2.50
N PHE A 83 10.82 -3.07 2.60
CA PHE A 83 10.06 -2.34 1.58
C PHE A 83 10.83 -1.09 1.17
N GLU A 84 10.47 -0.45 0.06
CA GLU A 84 11.12 0.78 -0.38
C GLU A 84 10.22 1.99 -0.14
N ALA A 85 10.83 3.10 0.28
CA ALA A 85 10.15 4.37 0.44
C ALA A 85 10.82 5.47 -0.38
N TYR A 86 10.00 6.41 -0.86
CA TYR A 86 10.42 7.64 -1.49
C TYR A 86 9.86 8.83 -0.71
N THR A 87 10.72 9.79 -0.40
CA THR A 87 10.31 11.06 0.18
C THR A 87 10.99 12.23 -0.54
N ASP A 88 10.32 13.38 -0.59
CA ASP A 88 10.94 14.65 -1.00
C ASP A 88 10.97 15.69 0.13
N SER A 89 10.70 15.26 1.35
CA SER A 89 10.61 16.18 2.48
C SER A 89 12.02 16.55 2.95
N GLN A 90 12.41 17.82 2.78
CA GLN A 90 13.68 18.35 3.32
C GLN A 90 13.80 18.29 4.84
N GLU A 91 12.69 18.15 5.57
CA GLU A 91 12.66 18.38 7.03
C GLU A 91 11.75 17.39 7.78
N GLY A 92 11.67 16.13 7.36
CA GLY A 92 10.85 15.14 8.05
C GLY A 92 9.35 15.48 8.03
N GLY A 93 8.89 16.04 6.90
CA GLY A 93 7.50 16.43 6.65
C GLY A 93 6.51 15.27 6.69
N ILE A 94 7.03 14.04 6.62
CA ILE A 94 6.28 12.79 6.64
C ILE A 94 6.78 11.91 7.78
N LYS A 95 5.83 11.34 8.51
CA LYS A 95 6.06 10.28 9.50
C LYS A 95 5.26 9.05 9.13
N ALA A 96 5.82 7.87 9.37
CA ALA A 96 5.13 6.61 9.21
C ALA A 96 5.30 5.73 10.44
N TRP A 97 4.25 4.98 10.75
CA TRP A 97 4.20 3.99 11.82
C TRP A 97 3.80 2.65 11.25
N LEU A 98 4.56 1.62 11.59
CA LEU A 98 4.16 0.23 11.41
C LEU A 98 3.09 -0.10 12.45
N VAL A 99 1.88 -0.42 12.00
CA VAL A 99 0.73 -0.73 12.87
C VAL A 99 0.30 -2.19 12.81
N GLY A 100 0.86 -2.96 11.88
CA GLY A 100 0.66 -4.40 11.80
C GLY A 100 1.37 -5.00 10.59
N TYR A 101 1.24 -6.31 10.44
CA TYR A 101 1.80 -7.06 9.33
C TYR A 101 0.84 -8.14 8.84
N THR A 102 1.20 -8.77 7.72
CA THR A 102 0.44 -9.83 7.08
C THR A 102 1.27 -11.11 6.98
N ASN A 103 0.59 -12.26 6.93
CA ASN A 103 1.22 -13.58 6.82
C ASN A 103 1.15 -14.13 5.38
N ASP A 104 1.54 -15.39 5.22
CA ASP A 104 1.54 -16.13 3.96
C ASP A 104 0.16 -16.26 3.27
N GLU A 105 -0.93 -15.93 3.97
CA GLU A 105 -2.28 -15.88 3.38
C GLU A 105 -2.50 -14.63 2.50
N VAL A 106 -1.62 -13.62 2.58
CA VAL A 106 -1.68 -12.38 1.80
C VAL A 106 -0.56 -12.34 0.77
N HIS A 107 -0.93 -12.08 -0.49
CA HIS A 107 0.00 -11.99 -1.61
C HIS A 107 0.02 -10.57 -2.17
N PHE A 108 1.22 -9.96 -2.20
CA PHE A 108 1.45 -8.67 -2.82
C PHE A 108 2.15 -8.87 -4.16
N PHE A 109 1.68 -8.15 -5.18
CA PHE A 109 2.40 -8.04 -6.43
C PHE A 109 3.66 -7.19 -6.26
N THR A 110 4.68 -7.47 -7.07
CA THR A 110 5.88 -6.62 -7.14
C THR A 110 5.57 -5.28 -7.77
N ASN A 111 4.84 -5.29 -8.88
CA ASN A 111 4.36 -4.07 -9.53
C ASN A 111 2.84 -4.05 -9.59
N GLY A 112 2.26 -2.85 -9.60
CA GLY A 112 0.85 -2.64 -9.88
C GLY A 112 0.50 -3.02 -11.31
N TYR A 113 -0.72 -3.53 -11.49
CA TYR A 113 -1.29 -3.71 -12.82
C TYR A 113 -2.12 -2.49 -13.18
N ASP A 114 -1.82 -1.88 -14.32
CA ASP A 114 -2.64 -0.79 -14.83
C ASP A 114 -3.97 -1.33 -15.36
N LYS A 115 -5.03 -0.63 -14.98
CA LYS A 115 -6.42 -0.95 -15.31
C LYS A 115 -7.18 0.28 -15.81
N THR A 116 -6.49 1.38 -16.17
CA THR A 116 -7.16 2.59 -16.66
C THR A 116 -7.90 2.39 -17.99
N ASP A 117 -7.55 1.36 -18.76
CA ASP A 117 -8.14 1.12 -20.09
C ASP A 117 -9.57 0.54 -20.04
N VAL A 118 -10.03 0.12 -18.85
CA VAL A 118 -11.36 -0.49 -18.64
C VAL A 118 -12.33 0.42 -17.90
N ILE A 119 -11.91 1.63 -17.51
CA ILE A 119 -12.77 2.61 -16.83
C ILE A 119 -13.35 3.62 -17.82
N THR A 120 -14.68 3.71 -17.86
CA THR A 120 -15.38 4.80 -18.51
C THR A 120 -15.62 5.91 -17.47
N PRO A 121 -15.34 7.19 -17.79
CA PRO A 121 -15.59 8.26 -16.84
C PRO A 121 -17.07 8.36 -16.46
N LEU A 122 -17.32 8.60 -15.17
CA LEU A 122 -18.66 8.82 -14.60
C LEU A 122 -19.60 7.60 -14.65
N THR A 123 -19.06 6.40 -14.82
CA THR A 123 -19.79 5.13 -14.77
C THR A 123 -19.25 4.22 -13.67
N TRP A 124 -20.11 3.30 -13.23
CA TRP A 124 -19.69 2.16 -12.42
C TRP A 124 -19.38 1.02 -13.39
N ASP A 125 -18.10 0.78 -13.64
CA ASP A 125 -17.62 -0.31 -14.50
C ASP A 125 -17.11 -1.48 -13.66
N ASP A 126 -17.40 -2.70 -14.12
CA ASP A 126 -16.86 -3.92 -13.53
C ASP A 126 -15.41 -4.09 -13.95
N LEU A 127 -14.52 -4.19 -12.96
CA LEU A 127 -13.09 -4.38 -13.18
C LEU A 127 -12.70 -5.85 -13.05
N ASP A 128 -12.35 -6.51 -14.16
CA ASP A 128 -11.84 -7.88 -14.10
C ASP A 128 -10.36 -7.94 -13.71
N CYS A 129 -10.09 -8.74 -12.68
CA CYS A 129 -8.75 -9.03 -12.16
C CYS A 129 -8.46 -10.52 -12.04
N SER A 130 -9.20 -11.34 -12.80
CA SER A 130 -9.06 -12.79 -12.81
C SER A 130 -7.73 -13.26 -13.42
N GLY A 131 -7.10 -12.43 -14.26
CA GLY A 131 -5.77 -12.70 -14.82
C GLY A 131 -4.65 -12.52 -13.81
N GLU A 132 -4.82 -11.66 -12.81
CA GLU A 132 -3.77 -11.29 -11.85
C GLU A 132 -3.92 -12.01 -10.51
N ALA A 133 -5.16 -12.15 -10.01
CA ALA A 133 -5.42 -12.74 -8.70
C ALA A 133 -5.80 -14.23 -8.81
N PRO A 134 -5.14 -15.12 -8.03
CA PRO A 134 -5.49 -16.53 -8.00
C PRO A 134 -6.97 -16.77 -7.69
N PRO A 135 -7.58 -17.84 -8.23
CA PRO A 135 -8.95 -18.21 -7.89
C PRO A 135 -9.14 -18.35 -6.37
N GLY A 136 -10.08 -17.59 -5.81
CA GLY A 136 -10.41 -17.63 -4.38
C GLY A 136 -9.63 -16.67 -3.47
N ALA A 137 -8.69 -15.88 -4.00
CA ALA A 137 -8.02 -14.82 -3.24
C ALA A 137 -8.93 -13.61 -3.01
N GLY A 138 -8.88 -13.01 -1.81
CA GLY A 138 -9.39 -11.65 -1.59
C GLY A 138 -8.60 -10.66 -2.43
N ARG A 139 -9.27 -9.67 -3.03
CA ARG A 139 -8.66 -8.74 -3.99
C ARG A 139 -8.63 -7.33 -3.41
N HIS A 140 -7.49 -6.66 -3.51
CA HIS A 140 -7.32 -5.27 -3.11
C HIS A 140 -7.04 -4.41 -4.32
N PHE A 141 -7.70 -3.25 -4.38
CA PHE A 141 -7.49 -2.24 -5.41
C PHE A 141 -7.02 -0.95 -4.76
N ALA A 142 -6.04 -0.32 -5.40
CA ALA A 142 -5.70 1.09 -5.19
C ALA A 142 -6.25 1.88 -6.38
N VAL A 143 -7.10 2.86 -6.12
CA VAL A 143 -7.50 3.85 -7.13
C VAL A 143 -6.52 5.01 -7.06
N LEU A 144 -5.89 5.35 -8.17
CA LEU A 144 -5.04 6.54 -8.29
C LEU A 144 -5.77 7.54 -9.19
N SER A 145 -6.04 8.74 -8.68
CA SER A 145 -6.65 9.79 -9.51
C SER A 145 -5.63 10.39 -10.48
N PRO A 146 -6.05 10.76 -11.71
CA PRO A 146 -5.17 11.39 -12.70
C PRO A 146 -4.71 12.80 -12.27
N PRO A 147 -3.69 13.37 -12.95
CA PRO A 147 -3.07 14.65 -12.57
C PRO A 147 -4.10 15.79 -12.40
N GLY A 148 -3.94 16.61 -11.36
CA GLY A 148 -4.70 17.84 -11.15
C GLY A 148 -5.96 17.70 -10.27
N THR A 149 -6.27 16.50 -9.80
CA THR A 149 -7.29 16.26 -8.76
C THR A 149 -6.60 15.60 -7.59
N GLN A 150 -6.91 16.02 -6.35
CA GLN A 150 -6.26 15.52 -5.13
C GLN A 150 -6.19 13.97 -5.16
N PRO A 151 -5.03 13.34 -4.95
CA PRO A 151 -4.91 11.88 -5.03
C PRO A 151 -5.76 11.25 -3.93
N LEU A 152 -6.82 10.55 -4.33
CA LEU A 152 -7.64 9.78 -3.41
C LEU A 152 -7.16 8.32 -3.44
N LEU A 153 -6.24 7.98 -2.55
CA LEU A 153 -5.79 6.59 -2.38
C LEU A 153 -6.85 5.81 -1.59
N ILE A 154 -7.87 5.32 -2.28
CA ILE A 154 -8.85 4.39 -1.69
C ILE A 154 -8.28 2.97 -1.78
N PHE A 155 -8.05 2.36 -0.62
CA PHE A 155 -7.88 0.91 -0.50
C PHE A 155 -9.26 0.27 -0.35
N CYS A 156 -9.71 -0.45 -1.37
CA CYS A 156 -10.92 -1.26 -1.25
C CYS A 156 -10.53 -2.70 -0.88
N PHE A 157 -10.98 -3.16 0.29
CA PHE A 157 -10.81 -4.54 0.75
C PHE A 157 -11.99 -5.38 0.25
N ALA A 158 -11.82 -6.18 -0.81
CA ALA A 158 -12.76 -7.26 -1.12
C ALA A 158 -12.28 -8.55 -0.43
N GLY A 159 -12.57 -8.66 0.87
CA GLY A 159 -12.49 -9.94 1.57
C GLY A 159 -13.61 -10.88 1.10
N LYS A 160 -13.38 -12.20 1.15
CA LYS A 160 -14.43 -13.20 0.93
C LYS A 160 -15.58 -12.91 1.88
N HIS A 161 -16.72 -12.44 1.38
CA HIS A 161 -17.96 -12.53 2.14
C HIS A 161 -18.16 -14.02 2.42
N PRO A 162 -18.35 -14.46 3.68
CA PRO A 162 -18.67 -15.85 3.96
C PRO A 162 -19.85 -16.22 3.06
N SER A 163 -19.62 -17.29 2.30
CA SER A 163 -20.49 -17.82 1.27
C SER A 163 -21.94 -17.85 1.74
N ALA A 164 -22.83 -17.22 0.97
CA ALA A 164 -24.27 -17.40 0.96
C ALA A 164 -24.94 -17.52 2.35
N LEU A 165 -25.39 -16.40 2.90
CA LEU A 165 -26.62 -16.44 3.70
C LEU A 165 -27.76 -16.75 2.73
N ASN A 166 -28.07 -18.04 2.55
CA ASN A 166 -29.36 -18.43 2.02
C ASN A 166 -30.42 -17.91 2.99
N LEU A 167 -30.98 -16.73 2.70
CA LEU A 167 -32.32 -16.40 3.21
C LEU A 167 -33.28 -17.35 2.51
N ALA A 168 -33.64 -18.42 3.22
CA ALA A 168 -34.95 -19.04 3.06
C ALA A 168 -36.00 -18.14 3.73
#